data_AF-A0A9X5HD26-F1
#
_entry.id   AF-A0A9X5HD26-F1
#
_cell.length_a   1.000
_cell.length_b   1.000
_cell.length_c   1.000
_cell.angle_alpha   90.00
_cell.angle_beta   90.00
_cell.angle_gamma   90.00
#
_symmetry.space_group_name_H-M   'P 1'
#
loop_
_entity.id
_entity.type
_entity.pdbx_description
1 polymer ?
#
loop_
_entity_poly.entity_id
_entity_poly.type
_entity_poly.pdbx_seq_one_letter_code
_entity_poly.pdbx_strand_id
1 'polypeptide(L)' 'AVPARVRVATADGLLTLDVRNRLPDDRPAPGRGSGLRGIRERAALLGGRAHTGPDGDGDWRVRVELPLG' A
#
# COMPACT_ATOMS: atom_id res chain seq x y z
N ALA A 1 13.96 12.23 -5.13
CA ALA A 1 12.85 11.63 -4.37
C ALA A 1 11.54 11.92 -5.10
N VAL A 2 10.65 10.93 -5.22
CA VAL A 2 9.31 11.13 -5.82
C VAL A 2 8.30 11.46 -4.71
N PRO A 3 7.38 12.42 -4.90
CA PRO A 3 6.31 12.68 -3.93
C PRO A 3 5.42 11.45 -3.74
N ALA A 4 5.03 11.19 -2.50
CA ALA A 4 4.01 10.20 -2.17
C ALA A 4 2.74 10.88 -1.65
N ARG A 5 1.59 10.45 -2.15
CA ARG A 5 0.28 10.82 -1.63
C ARG A 5 -0.19 9.73 -0.67
N VAL A 6 -0.57 10.14 0.53
CA VAL A 6 -1.14 9.25 1.55
C VAL A 6 -2.57 9.70 1.81
N ARG A 7 -3.51 8.75 1.74
CA ARG A 7 -4.90 8.95 2.16
C ARG A 7 -5.24 7.96 3.25
N VAL A 8 -5.90 8.46 4.29
CA VAL A 8 -6.46 7.66 5.39
C VAL A 8 -7.94 8.00 5.44
N ALA A 9 -8.78 6.97 5.43
CA ALA A 9 -10.23 7.13 5.45
C ALA A 9 -10.86 6.05 6.31
N THR A 10 -11.97 6.39 6.94
CA THR A 10 -12.80 5.46 7.71
C THR A 10 -14.22 5.50 7.15
N ALA A 11 -14.77 4.35 6.78
CA ALA A 11 -16.15 4.21 6.32
C ALA A 11 -16.63 2.79 6.62
N ASP A 12 -17.90 2.62 6.98
CA ASP A 12 -18.56 1.31 7.14
C ASP A 12 -17.79 0.30 8.01
N GLY A 13 -17.20 0.77 9.12
CA GLY A 13 -16.40 -0.10 10.00
C GLY A 13 -15.06 -0.54 9.40
N LEU A 14 -14.53 0.19 8.41
CA LEU A 14 -13.27 -0.12 7.75
C LEU A 14 -12.33 1.09 7.75
N LEU A 15 -11.09 0.90 8.19
CA LEU A 15 -9.98 1.81 7.98
C LEU A 15 -9.28 1.48 6.67
N THR A 16 -9.22 2.44 5.75
CA THR A 16 -8.47 2.33 4.51
C THR A 16 -7.25 3.25 4.55
N LEU A 17 -6.08 2.68 4.28
CA LEU A 17 -4.86 3.42 3.99
C LEU A 17 -4.51 3.24 2.51
N ASP A 18 -4.30 4.33 1.78
CA ASP A 18 -3.94 4.34 0.36
C ASP A 18 -2.71 5.22 0.16
N VAL A 19 -1.59 4.58 -0.16
CA VAL A 19 -0.31 5.25 -0.45
C VAL A 19 -0.03 5.12 -1.94
N ARG A 20 0.20 6.23 -2.63
CA ARG A 20 0.54 6.27 -4.06
C ARG A 20 1.74 7.14 -4.36
N ASN A 21 2.58 6.71 -5.28
CA ASN A 21 3.65 7.51 -5.85
C ASN A 21 3.92 7.05 -7.27
N ARG A 22 4.41 7.95 -8.13
CA ARG A 22 4.92 7.55 -9.44
C ARG A 22 6.07 6.56 -9.28
N LEU A 23 6.09 5.55 -10.14
CA LEU A 23 7.31 4.78 -10.39
C LEU A 23 8.17 5.57 -11.37
N PRO A 24 9.40 5.94 -11.01
CA PRO A 24 10.29 6.54 -11.99
C PRO A 24 10.72 5.49 -13.02
N ASP A 25 11.01 5.95 -14.24
CA ASP A 25 11.29 5.08 -15.40
C ASP A 25 12.56 4.22 -15.20
N ASP A 26 13.47 4.66 -14.34
CA ASP A 26 14.61 3.90 -13.85
C ASP A 26 14.15 2.89 -12.79
N ARG A 27 13.54 1.79 -13.26
CA ARG A 27 13.10 0.71 -12.37
C ARG A 27 14.30 0.26 -11.53
N PRO A 28 14.30 0.45 -10.19
CA PRO A 28 15.40 -0.02 -9.37
C PRO A 28 15.49 -1.54 -9.54
N ALA A 29 16.70 -2.09 -9.59
CA ALA A 29 16.89 -3.54 -9.54
C ALA A 29 16.04 -4.13 -8.40
N PRO A 30 15.43 -5.32 -8.58
CA PRO A 30 14.55 -5.90 -7.57
C PRO A 30 15.25 -5.93 -6.22
N GLY A 31 14.88 -5.01 -5.33
CA GLY A 31 15.48 -4.91 -4.02
C GLY A 31 15.04 -6.10 -3.17
N ARG A 32 15.97 -6.68 -2.39
CA ARG A 32 15.65 -7.61 -1.29
C ARG A 32 14.94 -6.85 -0.16
N GLY A 33 13.75 -6.35 -0.42
CA GLY A 33 12.93 -5.63 0.56
C GLY A 33 11.87 -6.53 1.17
N SER A 34 11.86 -6.67 2.50
CA SER A 34 10.79 -7.38 3.22
C SER A 34 9.57 -6.50 3.52
N GLY A 35 9.64 -5.20 3.22
CA GLY A 35 8.62 -4.22 3.62
C GLY A 35 7.20 -4.55 3.15
N LEU A 36 7.01 -4.88 1.87
CA LEU A 36 5.69 -5.22 1.34
C LEU A 36 5.16 -6.54 1.90
N ARG A 37 6.04 -7.50 2.18
CA ARG A 37 5.67 -8.74 2.86
C ARG A 37 5.20 -8.44 4.28
N GLY A 38 5.98 -7.68 5.04
CA GLY A 38 5.64 -7.28 6.41
C GLY A 38 4.33 -6.47 6.49
N ILE A 39 4.02 -5.65 5.49
CA ILE A 39 2.73 -4.95 5.40
C ILE A 39 1.57 -5.95 5.26
N ARG A 40 1.68 -6.93 4.36
CA ARG A 40 0.66 -7.97 4.20
C ARG A 40 0.47 -8.80 5.46
N GLU A 41 1.57 -9.22 6.08
CA GLU A 41 1.56 -9.98 7.33
C GLU A 41 0.85 -9.21 8.45
N ARG A 42 1.22 -7.93 8.68
CA ARG A 42 0.57 -7.09 9.70
C ARG A 42 -0.89 -6.82 9.41
N ALA A 43 -1.28 -6.60 8.15
CA ALA A 43 -2.68 -6.42 7.80
C ALA A 43 -3.49 -7.69 8.12
N ALA A 44 -2.96 -8.87 7.76
CA ALA A 44 -3.60 -10.15 8.05
C ALA A 44 -3.73 -10.42 9.57
N LEU A 45 -2.71 -10.07 10.37
CA LEU A 45 -2.76 -10.18 11.83
C LEU A 45 -3.89 -9.35 12.46
N LEU A 46 -4.29 -8.27 11.80
CA LEU A 46 -5.38 -7.39 12.23
C LEU A 46 -6.73 -7.75 11.58
N GLY A 47 -6.85 -8.92 10.94
CA GLY A 47 -8.06 -9.35 10.23
C GLY A 47 -8.32 -8.60 8.92
N GLY A 48 -7.36 -7.79 8.47
CA GLY A 48 -7.44 -6.98 7.27
C GLY A 48 -6.71 -7.58 6.07
N ARG A 49 -6.55 -6.77 5.02
CA ARG A 49 -5.88 -7.16 3.77
C ARG A 49 -4.99 -6.03 3.27
N ALA A 50 -3.98 -6.38 2.49
CA ALA A 50 -3.13 -5.40 1.81
C ALA A 50 -2.85 -5.78 0.36
N HIS A 51 -2.98 -4.82 -0.54
CA HIS A 51 -2.73 -4.91 -1.97
C HIS A 51 -1.58 -3.98 -2.34
N THR A 52 -0.62 -4.47 -3.12
CA THR A 52 0.57 -3.73 -3.51
C THR A 52 0.87 -3.97 -4.98
N GLY A 53 1.01 -2.91 -5.77
CA GLY A 53 1.25 -3.05 -7.20
C GLY A 53 1.07 -1.74 -7.97
N PRO A 54 1.35 -1.74 -9.28
CA PRO A 54 0.96 -0.65 -10.16
C PRO A 54 -0.57 -0.50 -10.17
N ASP A 55 -1.08 0.73 -10.19
CA ASP A 55 -2.53 1.00 -10.19
C ASP A 55 -3.16 1.09 -11.59
N GLY A 56 -2.34 1.01 -12.64
CA GLY A 56 -2.77 1.12 -14.04
C GLY A 56 -2.61 2.53 -14.63
N ASP A 57 -2.46 3.55 -13.79
CA ASP A 57 -2.34 4.97 -14.18
C ASP A 57 -0.88 5.47 -14.15
N GLY A 58 0.07 4.53 -14.06
CA GLY A 58 1.51 4.82 -13.94
C GLY A 58 2.00 5.06 -12.51
N ASP A 59 1.12 4.95 -11.51
CA ASP A 59 1.50 5.04 -10.09
C ASP A 59 1.67 3.63 -9.50
N TRP A 60 2.58 3.51 -8.52
CA TRP A 60 2.59 2.39 -7.59
C TRP A 60 1.67 2.69 -6.42
N ARG A 61 0.93 1.67 -5.99
CA ARG A 61 -0.04 1.76 -4.91
C ARG A 61 0.20 0.71 -3.84
N VAL A 62 0.06 1.13 -2.60
CA VAL A 62 -0.12 0.26 -1.43
C VAL A 62 -1.48 0.61 -0.81
N ARG A 63 -2.41 -0.35 -0.84
CA ARG A 63 -3.73 -0.22 -0.20
C ARG A 63 -3.82 -1.20 0.96
N VAL A 64 -4.19 -0.73 2.14
CA VAL A 64 -4.45 -1.54 3.32
C VAL A 64 -5.88 -1.29 3.79
N GLU A 65 -6.60 -2.36 4.08
CA GLU A 65 -7.98 -2.35 4.55
C GLU A 65 -8.03 -3.12 5.86
N LEU A 66 -8.35 -2.43 6.96
CA LEU A 66 -8.42 -3.01 8.30
C LEU A 66 -9.84 -2.86 8.85
N PRO A 67 -10.46 -3.91 9.40
CA PRO A 67 -11.70 -3.75 10.14
C PRO A 67 -11.47 -2.85 11.36
N LEU A 68 -12.41 -1.93 11.58
CA LEU A 68 -12.57 -1.20 12.82
C LEU A 68 -13.55 -2.03 13.66
N GLY A 69 -13.14 -2.35 14.89
CA GLY A 69 -13.89 -3.22 15.81
C GLY A 69 -15.31 -2.75 16.09
#